data_AF-A0AAN6D4P7-F1
#
_entry.id   AF-A0AAN6D4P7-F1
#
_cell.length_a   1.000
_cell.length_b   1.000
_cell.length_c   1.000
_cell.angle_alpha   90.00
_cell.angle_beta   90.00
_cell.angle_gamma   90.00
#
_symmetry.space_group_name_H-M   'P 1'
#
loop_
_entity.id
_entity.type
_entity.pdbx_description
1 polymer ?
#
loop_
_entity_poly.entity_id
_entity_poly.type
_entity_poly.pdbx_seq_one_letter_code
_entity_poly.pdbx_strand_id
1 'polypeptide(L)'
;MFGTTLAGRPVKLADQIDTLKYVTTYENISANRISHLSIFLVPNVPFDPSYGALIYYQFQKGGIPLADFRLLGGLDTNKQSAIFKINPEAYTTGGQQQPVAKEGDIDMDIEIDPSSPPVDTTLVIGISIEPLTVATAQLEQLKLSKAPQLSLPAPPSLSINDIPLTKEQVESVSNKIIKNAYDYLSSFVDSSNKVPIKKFDDWWAKFKSKLATDPKFLDNLN
;
A
#
# COMPACT_ATOMS: atom_id res chain seq x y z
N MET A 1 -23.30 -11.14 5.07
CA MET A 1 -23.00 -9.77 5.56
C MET A 1 -21.86 -9.13 4.79
N PHE A 2 -20.75 -9.85 4.54
CA PHE A 2 -19.59 -9.32 3.82
C PHE A 2 -19.44 -9.94 2.43
N GLY A 3 -19.07 -9.09 1.46
CA GLY A 3 -18.65 -9.48 0.12
C GLY A 3 -17.16 -9.27 -0.04
N THR A 4 -16.50 -10.21 -0.69
CA THR A 4 -15.08 -10.12 -1.02
C THR A 4 -14.87 -10.37 -2.50
N THR A 5 -13.86 -9.76 -3.09
CA THR A 5 -13.42 -10.07 -4.45
C THR A 5 -11.92 -9.92 -4.54
N LEU A 6 -11.30 -10.88 -5.21
CA LEU A 6 -9.90 -10.79 -5.61
C LEU A 6 -9.84 -10.27 -7.04
N ALA A 7 -8.85 -9.44 -7.35
CA ALA A 7 -8.63 -8.92 -8.70
C ALA A 7 -8.68 -10.06 -9.76
N GLY A 8 -9.56 -9.92 -10.75
CA GLY A 8 -9.75 -10.89 -11.81
C GLY A 8 -10.63 -12.11 -11.46
N ARG A 9 -11.30 -12.11 -10.29
CA ARG A 9 -12.20 -13.19 -9.87
C ARG A 9 -13.60 -12.67 -9.52
N PRO A 10 -14.65 -13.52 -9.67
CA PRO A 10 -16.00 -13.13 -9.27
C PRO A 10 -16.07 -12.81 -7.78
N VAL A 11 -17.03 -11.98 -7.42
CA VAL A 11 -17.35 -11.66 -6.03
C VAL A 11 -17.81 -12.94 -5.32
N LYS A 12 -17.25 -13.20 -4.14
CA LYS A 12 -17.70 -14.24 -3.22
C LYS A 12 -18.26 -13.62 -1.96
N LEU A 13 -19.39 -14.14 -1.50
CA LEU A 13 -19.92 -13.81 -0.17
C LEU A 13 -19.15 -14.60 0.88
N ALA A 14 -18.91 -13.99 2.04
CA ALA A 14 -18.28 -14.67 3.16
C ALA A 14 -19.29 -15.55 3.89
N ASP A 15 -18.90 -16.79 4.15
CA ASP A 15 -19.68 -17.77 4.89
C ASP A 15 -19.60 -17.49 6.37
N GLN A 16 -20.74 -17.59 7.06
CA GLN A 16 -20.80 -17.37 8.49
C GLN A 16 -20.40 -18.65 9.22
N ILE A 17 -19.31 -18.61 9.99
CA ILE A 17 -18.85 -19.73 10.82
C ILE A 17 -19.30 -19.58 12.28
N ASP A 18 -19.54 -18.34 12.71
CA ASP A 18 -19.99 -17.99 14.05
C ASP A 18 -20.85 -16.72 13.97
N THR A 19 -21.53 -16.38 15.05
CA THR A 19 -22.38 -15.17 15.14
C THR A 19 -21.62 -13.90 14.74
N LEU A 20 -20.34 -13.81 15.12
CA LEU A 20 -19.48 -12.65 14.89
C LEU A 20 -18.29 -12.96 13.95
N LYS A 21 -18.23 -14.15 13.35
CA LYS A 21 -17.08 -14.55 12.51
C LYS A 21 -17.52 -15.06 11.16
N TYR A 22 -16.85 -14.57 10.13
CA TYR A 22 -17.06 -14.97 8.74
C TYR A 22 -15.75 -15.41 8.11
N VAL A 23 -15.82 -16.33 7.16
CA VAL A 23 -14.67 -16.83 6.42
C VAL A 23 -14.95 -16.86 4.93
N THR A 24 -13.92 -16.67 4.13
CA THR A 24 -14.00 -16.93 2.69
C THR A 24 -12.66 -17.41 2.16
N THR A 25 -12.70 -18.26 1.14
CA THR A 25 -11.51 -18.93 0.60
C THR A 25 -11.39 -18.71 -0.91
N TYR A 26 -10.15 -18.50 -1.33
CA TYR A 26 -9.76 -18.40 -2.73
C TYR A 26 -8.65 -19.39 -3.02
N GLU A 27 -8.97 -20.40 -3.82
CA GLU A 27 -8.04 -21.45 -4.24
C GLU A 27 -7.23 -21.02 -5.47
N ASN A 28 -6.11 -21.68 -5.74
CA ASN A 28 -5.30 -21.47 -6.94
C ASN A 28 -4.79 -20.02 -7.09
N ILE A 29 -4.25 -19.46 -6.01
CA ILE A 29 -3.61 -18.13 -6.03
C ILE A 29 -2.15 -18.28 -6.46
N SER A 30 -1.77 -17.61 -7.55
CA SER A 30 -0.39 -17.60 -8.01
C SER A 30 0.50 -16.85 -7.01
N ALA A 31 1.49 -17.55 -6.43
CA ALA A 31 2.40 -16.99 -5.43
C ALA A 31 3.38 -15.92 -5.97
N ASN A 32 3.43 -15.71 -7.29
CA ASN A 32 4.33 -14.77 -7.95
C ASN A 32 3.61 -13.50 -8.45
N ARG A 33 2.37 -13.26 -7.99
CA ARG A 33 1.60 -12.07 -8.40
C ARG A 33 1.00 -11.35 -7.21
N ILE A 34 1.22 -10.05 -7.18
CA ILE A 34 0.53 -9.14 -6.27
C ILE A 34 -0.96 -9.15 -6.61
N SER A 35 -1.79 -9.43 -5.60
CA SER A 35 -3.23 -9.44 -5.75
C SER A 35 -3.87 -8.30 -4.94
N HIS A 36 -4.98 -7.75 -5.44
CA HIS A 36 -5.78 -6.76 -4.72
C HIS A 36 -7.05 -7.44 -4.23
N LEU A 37 -7.25 -7.42 -2.91
CA LEU A 37 -8.44 -7.93 -2.26
C LEU A 37 -9.35 -6.75 -1.90
N SER A 38 -10.54 -6.72 -2.47
CA SER A 38 -11.58 -5.76 -2.10
C SER A 38 -12.57 -6.45 -1.19
N ILE A 39 -12.88 -5.82 -0.05
CA ILE A 39 -13.87 -6.29 0.92
C ILE A 39 -14.86 -5.17 1.14
N PHE A 40 -16.14 -5.51 1.18
CA PHE A 40 -17.22 -4.55 1.37
C PHE A 40 -18.39 -5.17 2.12
N LEU A 41 -19.18 -4.34 2.77
CA LEU A 41 -20.45 -4.73 3.36
C LEU A 41 -21.50 -4.82 2.26
N VAL A 42 -22.30 -5.91 2.28
CA VAL A 42 -23.39 -6.08 1.32
C VAL A 42 -24.53 -5.12 1.68
N PRO A 43 -25.09 -4.38 0.70
CA PRO A 43 -26.23 -3.51 0.96
C PRO A 43 -27.42 -4.35 1.46
N ASN A 44 -28.20 -3.80 2.39
CA ASN A 44 -29.37 -4.42 3.05
C ASN A 44 -29.09 -5.32 4.26
N VAL A 45 -27.85 -5.43 4.74
CA VAL A 45 -27.57 -6.05 6.05
C VAL A 45 -27.17 -4.95 7.05
N PRO A 46 -27.93 -4.73 8.13
CA PRO A 46 -27.60 -3.71 9.12
C PRO A 46 -26.31 -4.09 9.85
N PHE A 47 -25.35 -3.17 9.89
CA PHE A 47 -24.12 -3.30 10.65
C PHE A 47 -24.15 -2.31 11.80
N ASP A 48 -23.96 -2.82 13.02
CA ASP A 48 -24.10 -2.04 14.24
C ASP A 48 -22.91 -1.05 14.38
N PRO A 49 -23.16 0.26 14.58
CA PRO A 49 -22.10 1.26 14.74
C PRO A 49 -21.24 1.07 15.99
N SER A 50 -21.66 0.28 16.96
CA SER A 50 -20.87 -0.06 18.16
C SER A 50 -19.84 -1.15 17.91
N TYR A 51 -19.84 -1.78 16.73
CA TYR A 51 -18.91 -2.83 16.34
C TYR A 51 -18.05 -2.42 15.13
N GLY A 52 -16.90 -3.06 15.00
CA GLY A 52 -15.99 -2.95 13.85
C GLY A 52 -15.59 -4.34 13.36
N ALA A 53 -15.54 -4.52 12.04
CA ALA A 53 -15.16 -5.79 11.44
C ALA A 53 -13.66 -5.79 11.14
N LEU A 54 -12.89 -6.59 11.86
CA LEU A 54 -11.47 -6.81 11.63
C LEU A 54 -11.26 -7.88 10.57
N ILE A 55 -10.35 -7.62 9.65
CA ILE A 55 -10.07 -8.47 8.50
C ILE A 55 -8.70 -9.10 8.68
N TYR A 56 -8.69 -10.43 8.70
CA TYR A 56 -7.49 -11.24 8.76
C TYR A 56 -7.32 -12.05 7.47
N TYR A 57 -6.09 -12.41 7.17
CA TYR A 57 -5.77 -13.30 6.06
C TYR A 57 -4.67 -14.28 6.42
N GLN A 58 -4.71 -15.43 5.77
CA GLN A 58 -3.75 -16.51 5.90
C GLN A 58 -3.57 -17.18 4.54
N PHE A 59 -2.32 -17.53 4.22
CA PHE A 59 -2.00 -18.36 3.07
C PHE A 59 -1.80 -19.81 3.51
N GLN A 60 -2.32 -20.74 2.70
CA GLN A 60 -2.18 -22.17 2.90
C GLN A 60 -1.64 -22.79 1.62
N LYS A 61 -0.66 -23.69 1.71
CA LYS A 61 -0.13 -24.43 0.56
C LYS A 61 -0.45 -25.91 0.73
N GLY A 62 -1.22 -26.48 -0.19
CA GLY A 62 -1.64 -27.88 -0.11
C GLY A 62 -2.39 -28.24 1.19
N GLY A 63 -3.19 -27.29 1.72
CA GLY A 63 -3.94 -27.46 2.97
C GLY A 63 -3.16 -27.19 4.26
N ILE A 64 -1.86 -26.89 4.18
CA ILE A 64 -1.03 -26.57 5.34
C ILE A 64 -0.90 -25.04 5.47
N PRO A 65 -1.22 -24.44 6.62
CA PRO A 65 -1.04 -23.00 6.83
C PRO A 65 0.43 -22.64 6.81
N LEU A 66 0.79 -21.65 5.98
CA LEU A 66 2.17 -21.17 5.84
C LEU A 66 2.55 -20.18 6.96
N ALA A 67 1.56 -19.50 7.54
CA ALA A 67 1.75 -18.53 8.61
C ALA A 67 0.45 -18.36 9.41
N ASP A 68 0.53 -17.70 10.56
CA ASP A 68 -0.64 -17.30 11.33
C ASP A 68 -1.46 -16.21 10.63
N PHE A 69 -2.72 -16.09 11.03
CA PHE A 69 -3.61 -15.03 10.56
C PHE A 69 -3.02 -13.66 10.87
N ARG A 70 -2.82 -12.86 9.83
CA ARG A 70 -2.35 -11.48 9.95
C ARG A 70 -3.49 -10.50 9.75
N LEU A 71 -3.49 -9.42 10.52
CA LEU A 71 -4.48 -8.36 10.39
C LEU A 71 -4.17 -7.49 9.16
N LEU A 72 -5.13 -7.35 8.24
CA LEU A 72 -5.05 -6.45 7.09
C LEU A 72 -5.58 -5.06 7.40
N GLY A 73 -6.66 -5.01 8.16
CA GLY A 73 -7.35 -3.77 8.49
C GLY A 73 -8.73 -4.03 9.08
N GLY A 74 -9.58 -3.00 9.06
CA GLY A 74 -10.95 -3.11 9.51
C GLY A 74 -11.94 -2.30 8.68
N LEU A 75 -13.21 -2.66 8.83
CA LEU A 75 -14.38 -1.97 8.29
C LEU A 75 -15.27 -1.51 9.45
N ASP A 76 -15.92 -0.38 9.26
CA ASP A 76 -16.85 0.21 10.21
C ASP A 76 -18.04 0.79 9.44
N THR A 77 -18.99 1.39 10.16
CA THR A 77 -20.17 2.02 9.53
C THR A 77 -19.83 3.20 8.63
N ASN A 78 -18.73 3.93 8.89
CA ASN A 78 -18.26 5.06 8.08
C ASN A 78 -17.47 4.57 6.86
N LYS A 79 -16.80 3.43 6.98
CA LYS A 79 -15.89 2.82 6.03
C LYS A 79 -16.36 1.40 5.73
N GLN A 80 -17.36 1.34 4.85
CA GLN A 80 -18.07 0.12 4.48
C GLN A 80 -17.32 -0.74 3.46
N SER A 81 -16.20 -0.24 2.92
CA SER A 81 -15.37 -0.97 1.96
C SER A 81 -13.89 -0.62 2.10
N ALA A 82 -13.02 -1.57 1.78
CA ALA A 82 -11.58 -1.35 1.74
C ALA A 82 -10.91 -2.28 0.72
N ILE A 83 -9.82 -1.81 0.13
CA ILE A 83 -8.99 -2.58 -0.81
C ILE A 83 -7.61 -2.77 -0.18
N PHE A 84 -7.14 -4.01 -0.18
CA PHE A 84 -5.86 -4.40 0.41
C PHE A 84 -4.96 -5.03 -0.65
N LYS A 85 -3.72 -4.56 -0.69
CA LYS A 85 -2.65 -5.18 -1.47
C LYS A 85 -2.15 -6.40 -0.72
N ILE A 86 -2.23 -7.56 -1.35
CA ILE A 86 -1.76 -8.83 -0.82
C ILE A 86 -0.54 -9.27 -1.63
N ASN A 87 0.60 -9.42 -0.96
CA ASN A 87 1.78 -10.03 -1.55
C ASN A 87 1.99 -11.45 -0.98
N PRO A 88 1.85 -12.51 -1.80
CA PRO A 88 2.16 -13.87 -1.39
C PRO A 88 3.66 -14.13 -1.14
N GLU A 89 4.59 -13.37 -1.74
CA GLU A 89 6.05 -13.55 -1.51
C GLU A 89 6.48 -13.19 -0.09
N ALA A 90 5.74 -12.30 0.59
CA ALA A 90 5.97 -11.97 1.99
C ALA A 90 5.70 -13.15 2.95
N TYR A 91 5.21 -14.29 2.41
CA TYR A 91 4.90 -15.52 3.14
C TYR A 91 5.73 -16.72 2.69
N THR A 92 6.44 -16.65 1.55
CA THR A 92 7.37 -17.71 1.12
C THR A 92 8.74 -17.57 1.79
N THR A 93 9.07 -16.36 2.25
CA THR A 93 10.20 -16.11 3.15
C THR A 93 9.69 -16.20 4.59
N GLY A 94 9.75 -17.42 5.14
CA GLY A 94 9.59 -17.67 6.57
C GLY A 94 10.39 -16.64 7.37
N GLY A 95 9.74 -16.03 8.35
CA GLY A 95 10.22 -14.82 8.98
C GLY A 95 11.68 -14.92 9.46
N GLN A 96 12.55 -14.12 8.86
CA GLN A 96 13.57 -13.36 9.56
C GLN A 96 13.77 -12.04 8.81
N GLN A 97 13.43 -10.96 9.51
CA GLN A 97 13.99 -9.65 9.20
C GLN A 97 15.50 -9.75 9.47
N GLN A 98 16.31 -9.72 8.42
CA GLN A 98 17.68 -9.22 8.50
C GLN A 98 17.89 -8.24 7.34
N PRO A 99 18.36 -7.02 7.61
CA PRO A 99 18.80 -6.12 6.57
C PRO A 99 20.17 -6.61 6.09
N VAL A 100 20.21 -7.36 4.99
CA VAL A 100 21.48 -7.61 4.29
C VAL A 100 21.60 -6.55 3.21
N ALA A 101 22.30 -5.47 3.56
CA ALA A 101 23.03 -4.71 2.56
C ALA A 101 23.92 -5.70 1.79
N LYS A 102 23.71 -5.83 0.48
CA LYS A 102 24.72 -6.35 -0.44
C LYS A 102 24.49 -5.76 -1.82
N GLU A 103 25.31 -4.76 -2.11
CA GLU A 103 25.90 -4.60 -3.44
C GLU A 103 26.46 -5.94 -3.93
N GLY A 104 26.38 -6.18 -5.24
CA GLY A 104 27.17 -7.20 -5.93
C GLY A 104 26.36 -8.36 -6.49
N ASP A 105 26.22 -8.35 -7.82
CA ASP A 105 26.03 -9.46 -8.77
C ASP A 105 25.77 -10.85 -8.20
N ILE A 106 24.60 -11.41 -8.54
CA ILE A 106 24.45 -12.84 -8.78
C ILE A 106 23.43 -13.02 -9.92
N ASP A 107 23.93 -13.22 -11.14
CA ASP A 107 23.17 -13.82 -12.24
C ASP A 107 22.69 -15.22 -11.78
N MET A 108 21.38 -15.40 -11.71
CA MET A 108 20.76 -16.73 -11.76
C MET A 108 19.66 -16.69 -12.82
N ASP A 109 20.05 -17.07 -14.02
CA ASP A 109 19.19 -17.59 -15.07
C ASP A 109 18.42 -18.80 -14.50
N ILE A 110 17.23 -18.55 -13.95
CA ILE A 110 16.27 -19.61 -13.62
C ILE A 110 15.60 -19.99 -14.93
N GLU A 111 16.07 -21.11 -15.48
CA GLU A 111 15.35 -21.90 -16.47
C GLU A 111 13.92 -22.13 -15.94
N ILE A 112 12.94 -21.56 -16.64
CA ILE A 112 11.53 -21.83 -16.43
C ILE A 112 11.29 -23.27 -16.91
N ASP A 113 11.32 -24.23 -15.98
CA ASP A 113 10.79 -25.57 -16.20
C ASP A 113 9.24 -25.48 -16.26
N PRO A 114 8.61 -25.75 -17.42
CA PRO A 114 7.16 -25.65 -17.58
C PRO A 114 6.38 -26.81 -16.92
N SER A 115 7.05 -27.66 -16.13
CA SER A 115 6.45 -28.86 -15.50
C SER A 115 6.30 -28.79 -13.97
N SER A 116 6.39 -27.61 -13.36
CA SER A 116 6.03 -27.46 -11.94
C SER A 116 4.49 -27.52 -11.76
N PRO A 117 3.97 -28.33 -10.83
CA PRO A 117 2.53 -28.47 -10.60
C PRO A 117 1.91 -27.11 -10.25
N PRO A 118 0.61 -26.88 -10.56
CA PRO A 118 -0.06 -25.65 -10.18
C PRO A 118 0.15 -25.43 -8.69
N VAL A 119 0.72 -24.28 -8.33
CA VAL A 119 1.02 -23.98 -6.94
C VAL A 119 -0.32 -23.83 -6.22
N ASP A 120 -0.79 -24.89 -5.55
CA ASP A 120 -2.04 -24.94 -4.80
C ASP A 120 -1.95 -24.08 -3.53
N THR A 121 -1.85 -22.77 -3.73
CA THR A 121 -1.92 -21.79 -2.65
C THR A 121 -3.35 -21.31 -2.51
N THR A 122 -3.93 -21.58 -1.35
CA THR A 122 -5.26 -21.11 -0.97
C THR A 122 -5.11 -19.91 -0.04
N LEU A 123 -5.78 -18.82 -0.38
CA LEU A 123 -5.92 -17.65 0.48
C LEU A 123 -7.21 -17.79 1.29
N VAL A 124 -7.06 -17.81 2.61
CA VAL A 124 -8.17 -17.80 3.57
C VAL A 124 -8.28 -16.41 4.15
N ILE A 125 -9.47 -15.82 4.11
CA ILE A 125 -9.78 -14.52 4.67
C ILE A 125 -10.77 -14.73 5.80
N GLY A 126 -10.40 -14.28 7.00
CA GLY A 126 -11.25 -14.29 8.18
C GLY A 126 -11.74 -12.88 8.48
N ILE A 127 -12.99 -12.73 8.88
CA ILE A 127 -13.59 -11.46 9.31
C ILE A 127 -14.13 -11.69 10.72
N SER A 128 -13.60 -10.95 11.70
CA SER A 128 -14.08 -10.97 13.10
C SER A 128 -14.76 -9.65 13.43
N ILE A 129 -16.00 -9.70 13.91
CA ILE A 129 -16.73 -8.54 14.38
C ILE A 129 -16.41 -8.36 15.87
N GLU A 130 -15.74 -7.26 16.20
CA GLU A 130 -15.33 -6.91 17.56
C GLU A 130 -15.96 -5.57 17.96
N PRO A 131 -16.11 -5.27 19.27
CA PRO A 131 -16.51 -3.94 19.72
C PRO A 131 -15.58 -2.86 19.16
N LEU A 132 -16.12 -1.70 18.81
CA LEU A 132 -15.39 -0.62 18.13
C LEU A 132 -14.13 -0.18 18.89
N THR A 133 -14.17 -0.21 20.23
CA THR A 133 -13.02 0.11 21.09
C THR A 133 -11.83 -0.83 20.88
N VAL A 134 -12.11 -2.14 20.80
CA VAL A 134 -11.10 -3.18 20.57
C VAL A 134 -10.62 -3.15 19.12
N ALA A 135 -11.56 -3.02 18.17
CA ALA A 135 -11.24 -2.98 16.75
C ALA A 135 -10.33 -1.79 16.40
N THR A 136 -10.63 -0.61 16.96
CA THR A 136 -9.82 0.60 16.74
C THR A 136 -8.42 0.45 17.35
N ALA A 137 -8.31 -0.08 18.57
CA ALA A 137 -7.02 -0.31 19.21
C ALA A 137 -6.13 -1.27 18.40
N GLN A 138 -6.67 -2.37 17.88
CA GLN A 138 -5.91 -3.30 17.03
C GLN A 138 -5.50 -2.66 15.69
N LEU A 139 -6.38 -1.85 15.11
CA LEU A 139 -6.09 -1.15 13.85
C LEU A 139 -5.01 -0.08 14.03
N GLU A 140 -5.00 0.62 15.17
CA GLU A 140 -3.94 1.57 15.55
C GLU A 140 -2.60 0.86 15.77
N GLN A 141 -2.59 -0.28 16.45
CA GLN A 141 -1.37 -1.09 16.60
C GLN A 141 -0.82 -1.53 15.25
N LEU A 142 -1.68 -1.94 14.30
CA LEU A 142 -1.25 -2.29 12.94
C LEU A 142 -0.64 -1.08 12.22
N LYS A 143 -1.22 0.12 12.36
CA LYS A 143 -0.66 1.35 11.80
C LYS A 143 0.72 1.67 12.38
N LEU A 144 0.90 1.55 13.70
CA LEU A 144 2.19 1.73 14.36
C LEU A 144 3.23 0.69 13.90
N SER A 145 2.80 -0.54 13.66
CA SER A 145 3.68 -1.64 13.23
C SER A 145 4.11 -1.52 11.76
N LYS A 146 3.34 -0.77 10.96
CA LYS A 146 3.57 -0.55 9.53
C LYS A 146 4.23 0.80 9.23
N ALA A 147 4.37 1.65 10.25
CA ALA A 147 5.20 2.84 10.19
C ALA A 147 6.69 2.42 10.24
N PRO A 148 7.58 3.06 9.46
CA PRO A 148 9.01 2.93 9.69
C PRO A 148 9.31 3.36 11.12
N GLN A 149 9.98 2.50 11.88
CA GLN A 149 10.31 2.73 13.28
C GLN A 149 11.18 4.00 13.41
N LEU A 150 10.60 5.05 13.99
CA LEU A 150 11.32 6.06 14.75
C LEU A 150 10.58 6.22 16.07
N SER A 151 11.19 5.70 17.13
CA SER A 151 10.70 5.70 18.50
C SER A 151 10.79 7.09 19.13
N LEU A 152 9.67 7.59 19.64
CA LEU A 152 9.42 8.08 21.02
C LEU A 152 8.06 8.82 21.07
N PRO A 153 7.31 8.75 22.19
CA PRO A 153 5.96 9.30 22.28
C PRO A 153 5.99 10.80 22.61
N ALA A 154 5.24 11.60 21.86
CA ALA A 154 4.86 12.96 22.25
C ALA A 154 3.33 13.13 22.15
N PRO A 155 2.71 13.97 23.00
CA PRO A 155 1.25 14.07 23.14
C PRO A 155 0.58 14.69 21.90
N PRO A 156 -0.75 14.55 21.75
CA PRO A 156 -1.45 14.93 20.54
C PRO A 156 -1.61 16.45 20.47
N SER A 157 -0.91 17.09 19.55
CA SER A 157 -1.27 18.43 19.09
C SER A 157 -1.95 18.33 17.73
N LEU A 158 -3.28 18.45 17.74
CA LEU A 158 -4.08 18.79 16.58
C LEU A 158 -3.49 20.05 15.92
N SER A 159 -2.99 19.94 14.69
CA SER A 159 -2.71 21.09 13.82
C SER A 159 -2.70 20.63 12.37
N ILE A 160 -3.59 21.23 11.57
CA ILE A 160 -3.88 20.87 10.17
C ILE A 160 -2.86 21.49 9.18
N ASN A 161 -1.80 22.15 9.65
CA ASN A 161 -0.94 22.96 8.78
C ASN A 161 0.54 22.58 8.67
N ASP A 162 1.01 21.50 9.31
CA ASP A 162 2.40 21.05 9.14
C ASP A 162 2.44 19.54 8.97
N ILE A 163 2.34 19.07 7.72
CA ILE A 163 2.93 17.79 7.35
C ILE A 163 4.44 18.07 7.28
N PRO A 164 5.28 17.56 8.20
CA PRO A 164 6.71 17.69 8.03
C PRO A 164 7.06 16.82 6.83
N LEU A 165 7.27 17.46 5.67
CA LEU A 165 7.89 16.80 4.52
C LEU A 165 9.20 16.19 5.03
N THR A 166 9.35 14.87 4.88
CA THR A 166 10.59 14.22 5.30
C THR A 166 11.75 14.81 4.49
N LYS A 167 12.96 14.83 5.05
CA LYS A 167 14.16 15.32 4.35
C LYS A 167 14.29 14.70 2.95
N GLU A 168 13.98 13.41 2.84
CA GLU A 168 13.95 12.64 1.59
C GLU A 168 12.88 13.13 0.59
N GLN A 169 11.69 13.51 1.08
CA GLN A 169 10.63 14.10 0.24
C GLN A 169 11.03 15.50 -0.24
N VAL A 170 11.62 16.33 0.63
CA VAL A 170 12.13 17.65 0.25
C VAL A 170 13.27 17.52 -0.76
N GLU A 171 14.19 16.59 -0.57
CA GLU A 171 15.30 16.32 -1.50
C GLU A 171 14.79 15.82 -2.85
N SER A 172 13.85 14.88 -2.88
CA SER A 172 13.26 14.36 -4.12
C SER A 172 12.53 15.45 -4.91
N VAL A 173 11.68 16.24 -4.23
CA VAL A 173 10.96 17.35 -4.85
C VAL A 173 11.92 18.44 -5.33
N SER A 174 12.92 18.79 -4.53
CA SER A 174 13.94 19.80 -4.89
C SER A 174 14.74 19.35 -6.12
N ASN A 175 15.19 18.10 -6.16
CA ASN A 175 15.92 17.54 -7.29
C ASN A 175 15.10 17.56 -8.58
N LYS A 176 13.81 17.24 -8.51
CA LYS A 176 12.91 17.33 -9.68
C LYS A 176 12.76 18.76 -10.19
N ILE A 177 12.54 19.71 -9.28
CA ILE A 177 12.42 21.14 -9.64
C ILE A 177 13.69 21.64 -10.31
N ILE A 178 14.86 21.31 -9.73
CA ILE A 178 16.16 21.71 -10.27
C ILE A 178 16.43 21.06 -11.63
N LYS A 179 16.11 19.78 -11.81
CA LYS A 179 16.26 19.07 -13.10
C LYS A 179 15.43 19.73 -14.19
N ASN A 180 14.16 20.04 -13.92
CA ASN A 180 13.31 20.73 -14.90
C ASN A 180 13.80 22.14 -15.23
N ALA A 181 14.29 22.88 -14.24
CA ALA A 181 14.91 24.18 -14.47
C ALA A 181 16.16 24.04 -15.36
N TYR A 182 17.01 23.06 -15.07
CA TYR A 182 18.23 22.79 -15.82
C TYR A 182 17.93 22.39 -17.27
N ASP A 183 16.98 21.48 -17.50
CA ASP A 183 16.57 21.05 -18.85
C ASP A 183 16.03 22.22 -19.68
N TYR A 184 15.31 23.16 -19.05
CA TYR A 184 14.83 24.37 -19.74
C TYR A 184 15.98 25.35 -20.03
N LEU A 185 16.84 25.63 -19.04
CA LEU A 185 17.89 26.64 -19.18
C LEU A 185 19.04 26.17 -20.08
N SER A 186 19.33 24.87 -20.10
CA SER A 186 20.36 24.26 -20.96
C SER A 186 20.09 24.49 -22.44
N SER A 187 18.81 24.57 -22.84
CA SER A 187 18.37 24.93 -24.20
C SER A 187 18.74 26.37 -24.60
N PHE A 188 19.02 27.25 -23.64
CA PHE A 188 19.32 28.68 -23.87
C PHE A 188 20.77 29.04 -23.53
N VAL A 189 21.63 28.03 -23.38
CA VAL A 189 23.06 28.23 -23.14
C VAL A 189 23.71 28.70 -24.44
N ASP A 190 24.31 29.89 -24.40
CA ASP A 190 25.09 30.41 -25.53
C ASP A 190 26.44 29.67 -25.63
N SER A 191 27.11 29.81 -26.77
CA SER A 191 28.46 29.30 -27.07
C SER A 191 29.56 29.67 -26.05
N SER A 192 29.29 30.62 -25.15
CA SER A 192 30.13 30.99 -24.00
C SER A 192 29.67 30.42 -22.65
N ASN A 193 28.77 29.43 -22.66
CA ASN A 193 28.19 28.78 -21.49
C ASN A 193 27.43 29.71 -20.53
N LYS A 194 26.85 30.80 -21.05
CA LYS A 194 26.09 31.81 -20.29
C LYS A 194 24.60 31.72 -20.58
N VAL A 195 23.79 31.84 -19.53
CA VAL A 195 22.32 31.88 -19.63
C VAL A 195 21.84 33.28 -19.22
N PRO A 196 21.07 33.99 -20.07
CA PRO A 196 20.47 35.27 -19.69
C PRO A 196 19.45 35.08 -18.55
N ILE A 197 19.59 35.86 -17.47
CA ILE A 197 18.70 35.75 -16.30
C ILE A 197 17.21 35.93 -16.64
N LYS A 198 16.90 36.71 -17.69
CA LYS A 198 15.54 36.89 -18.20
C LYS A 198 14.86 35.57 -18.60
N LYS A 199 15.63 34.58 -19.06
CA LYS A 199 15.11 33.24 -19.41
C LYS A 199 14.73 32.43 -18.17
N PHE A 200 15.42 32.65 -17.05
CA PHE A 200 15.03 32.09 -15.76
C PHE A 200 13.73 32.71 -15.26
N ASP A 201 13.57 34.03 -15.38
CA ASP A 201 12.34 34.72 -14.99
C ASP A 201 11.12 34.22 -15.80
N ASP A 202 11.29 34.07 -17.12
CA ASP A 202 10.26 33.52 -18.01
C ASP A 202 9.86 32.08 -17.63
N TRP A 203 10.84 31.25 -17.26
CA TRP A 203 10.60 29.89 -16.77
C TRP A 203 9.85 29.90 -15.44
N TRP A 204 10.29 30.73 -14.49
CA TRP A 204 9.70 30.82 -13.15
C TRP A 204 8.24 31.28 -13.20
N ALA A 205 7.90 32.20 -14.11
CA ALA A 205 6.52 32.61 -14.34
C ALA A 205 5.65 31.45 -14.86
N LYS A 206 6.15 30.66 -15.82
CA LYS A 206 5.45 29.47 -16.34
C LYS A 206 5.31 28.39 -15.27
N PHE A 207 6.35 28.16 -14.48
CA PHE A 207 6.36 27.18 -13.40
C PHE A 207 5.31 27.51 -12.33
N LYS A 208 5.25 28.78 -11.88
CA LYS A 208 4.24 29.24 -10.91
C LYS A 208 2.81 29.11 -11.44
N SER A 209 2.58 29.45 -12.72
CA SER A 209 1.26 29.30 -13.35
C SER A 209 0.82 27.83 -13.41
N LYS A 210 1.74 26.93 -13.74
CA LYS A 210 1.49 25.48 -13.73
C LYS A 210 1.22 24.92 -12.33
N LEU A 211 2.00 25.35 -11.33
CA LEU A 211 1.81 24.93 -9.94
C LEU A 211 0.46 25.40 -9.36
N ALA A 212 0.03 26.61 -9.73
CA ALA A 212 -1.29 27.14 -9.33
C ALA A 212 -2.46 26.41 -9.99
N THR A 213 -2.25 25.87 -11.20
CA THR A 213 -3.29 25.16 -11.97
C THR A 213 -3.38 23.68 -11.60
N ASP A 214 -2.24 23.04 -11.32
CA ASP A 214 -2.16 21.63 -10.95
C ASP A 214 -1.26 21.41 -9.72
N PRO A 215 -1.82 21.13 -8.54
CA PRO A 215 -1.08 20.82 -7.33
C PRO A 215 -0.24 19.53 -7.42
N LYS A 216 -0.52 18.63 -8.37
CA LYS A 216 0.23 17.37 -8.60
C LYS A 216 1.26 17.46 -9.71
N PHE A 217 1.48 18.66 -10.27
CA PHE A 217 2.43 18.89 -11.35
C PHE A 217 3.85 18.36 -11.03
N LEU A 218 4.29 18.47 -9.77
CA LEU A 218 5.61 18.04 -9.31
C LEU A 218 5.81 16.51 -9.34
N ASP A 219 4.73 15.74 -9.22
CA ASP A 219 4.80 14.28 -9.31
C ASP A 219 5.03 13.80 -10.74
N ASN A 220 4.57 14.58 -11.72
CA ASN A 220 4.68 14.30 -13.15
C ASN A 220 5.98 14.82 -13.79
N LEU A 221 6.84 15.52 -13.02
CA LEU A 221 8.19 15.88 -13.45
C LEU A 221 9.08 14.63 -13.44
N ASN A 222 9.43 14.14 -14.63
CA ASN A 222 10.35 13.02 -14.85
C ASN A 222 11.69 13.52 -15.36
#